data_AF-A0A7L1E8H7-F1
#
_entry.id   AF-A0A7L1E8H7-F1
#
_cell.length_a   1.000
_cell.length_b   1.000
_cell.length_c   1.000
_cell.angle_alpha   90.00
_cell.angle_beta   90.00
_cell.angle_gamma   90.00
#
_symmetry.space_group_name_H-M   'P 1'
#
loop_
_entity.id
_entity.type
_entity.pdbx_description
1 polymer ?
#
loop_
_entity_poly.entity_id
_entity_poly.type
_entity_poly.pdbx_seq_one_letter_code
_entity_poly.pdbx_strand_id
1 'polypeptide(L)' 'PVSPGATRSFGSAKARYDFSARDRTELALREGDIGTLRGQPGWWRGEIYGRVGWFPANYVDEDFSDYC' A
#
# COMPACT_ATOMS: atom_id res chain seq x y z
N PRO A 1 23.55 15.25 2.08
CA PRO A 1 23.46 13.77 2.09
C PRO A 1 22.38 13.31 3.07
N VAL A 2 21.17 13.10 2.55
CA VAL A 2 20.04 12.64 3.36
C VAL A 2 20.19 11.14 3.68
N SER A 3 19.89 10.80 4.92
CA SER A 3 20.27 9.57 5.63
C SER A 3 19.67 8.28 5.04
N PRO A 4 20.37 7.11 5.13
CA PRO A 4 19.92 5.82 4.57
C PRO A 4 18.85 5.11 5.43
N GLY A 5 17.94 5.84 6.06
CA GLY A 5 17.03 5.29 7.08
C GLY A 5 15.67 5.94 7.15
N ALA A 6 15.20 6.56 6.07
CA ALA A 6 13.84 7.10 6.04
C ALA A 6 12.86 5.93 6.05
N THR A 7 12.23 5.68 7.19
CA THR A 7 10.89 5.08 7.30
C THR A 7 10.08 5.55 6.09
N ARG A 8 9.90 4.67 5.08
CA ARG A 8 9.22 4.97 3.81
C ARG A 8 7.83 5.50 4.15
N SER A 9 7.73 6.82 4.22
CA SER A 9 6.54 7.51 4.69
C SER A 9 5.76 7.97 3.48
N PHE A 10 4.65 7.29 3.24
CA PHE A 10 3.51 7.70 2.43
C PHE A 10 3.73 7.80 0.92
N GLY A 11 4.30 6.75 0.31
CA GLY A 11 4.04 6.49 -1.10
C GLY A 11 2.59 6.04 -1.29
N SER A 12 1.89 6.60 -2.27
CA SER A 12 0.71 5.92 -2.83
C SER A 12 1.17 4.63 -3.50
N ALA A 13 0.38 3.55 -3.45
CA ALA A 13 0.60 2.46 -4.40
C ALA A 13 -0.67 2.14 -5.14
N LYS A 14 -0.45 1.55 -6.31
CA LYS A 14 -1.48 1.11 -7.21
C LYS A 14 -1.59 -0.41 -7.13
N ALA A 15 -2.77 -0.94 -6.89
CA ALA A 15 -3.00 -2.38 -6.97
C ALA A 15 -2.74 -2.88 -8.40
N ARG A 16 -1.84 -3.86 -8.53
CA ARG A 16 -1.59 -4.57 -9.80
C ARG A 16 -2.53 -5.74 -10.02
N TYR A 17 -3.06 -6.31 -8.95
CA TYR A 17 -3.92 -7.48 -9.00
C TYR A 17 -5.13 -7.26 -8.10
N ASP A 18 -6.22 -7.96 -8.38
CA ASP A 18 -7.30 -8.04 -7.42
C ASP A 18 -6.87 -8.86 -6.19
N PHE A 19 -7.26 -8.36 -5.02
CA PHE A 19 -7.09 -9.07 -3.77
C PHE A 19 -8.44 -9.10 -3.08
N SER A 20 -8.96 -10.30 -2.83
CA SER A 20 -10.18 -10.49 -2.06
C SER A 20 -9.84 -10.56 -0.58
N ALA A 21 -10.28 -9.56 0.19
CA ALA A 21 -10.21 -9.59 1.64
C ALA A 21 -10.97 -10.80 2.18
N ARG A 22 -10.31 -11.58 3.02
CA ARG A 22 -10.86 -12.77 3.69
C ARG A 22 -11.55 -12.42 4.99
N ASP A 23 -11.10 -11.35 5.64
CA ASP A 23 -11.56 -10.92 6.96
C ASP A 23 -11.76 -9.41 7.04
N ARG A 24 -12.40 -8.94 8.12
CA ARG A 24 -12.64 -7.50 8.39
C ARG A 24 -11.35 -6.71 8.63
N THR A 25 -10.25 -7.40 8.88
CA THR A 25 -8.92 -6.83 9.06
C THR A 25 -8.21 -6.62 7.73
N GLU A 26 -8.64 -7.30 6.66
CA GLU A 26 -8.02 -7.25 5.34
C GLU A 26 -8.71 -6.23 4.42
N LEU A 27 -7.93 -5.62 3.52
CA LEU A 27 -8.44 -4.67 2.54
C LEU A 27 -8.54 -5.32 1.18
N ALA A 28 -9.74 -5.35 0.60
CA ALA A 28 -9.90 -5.81 -0.76
C ALA A 28 -9.30 -4.78 -1.72
N LEU A 29 -8.52 -5.25 -2.69
CA LEU A 29 -7.92 -4.44 -3.74
C LEU A 29 -8.54 -4.82 -5.07
N ARG A 30 -8.69 -3.87 -5.98
CA ARG A 30 -8.95 -4.14 -7.40
C ARG A 30 -7.80 -3.60 -8.21
N GLU A 31 -7.43 -4.29 -9.28
CA GLU A 31 -6.44 -3.76 -10.22
C GLU A 31 -6.79 -2.31 -10.62
N GLY A 32 -5.82 -1.42 -10.44
CA GLY A 32 -5.99 0.01 -10.71
C GLY A 32 -6.39 0.86 -9.51
N ASP A 33 -6.78 0.27 -8.38
CA ASP A 33 -7.04 1.04 -7.16
C ASP A 33 -5.77 1.71 -6.65
N ILE A 34 -5.89 3.00 -6.32
CA ILE A 34 -4.82 3.81 -5.76
C ILE A 34 -5.21 4.19 -4.33
N GLY A 35 -4.35 3.85 -3.37
CA GLY A 35 -4.59 4.11 -1.95
C GLY A 35 -3.35 4.67 -1.26
N THR A 36 -3.57 5.22 -0.07
CA THR A 36 -2.47 5.67 0.81
C THR A 36 -1.98 4.49 1.63
N LEU A 37 -0.67 4.24 1.66
CA LEU A 37 -0.11 3.02 2.23
C LEU A 37 0.85 3.31 3.36
N ARG A 38 0.69 2.56 4.44
CA ARG A 38 1.48 2.64 5.66
C ARG A 38 1.75 1.22 6.11
N GLY A 39 3.00 0.77 6.05
CA GLY A 39 3.30 -0.64 6.31
C GLY A 39 4.74 -0.93 6.61
N GLN A 40 4.96 -2.13 7.13
CA GLN A 40 6.28 -2.75 7.33
C GLN A 40 6.57 -3.68 6.14
N PRO A 41 7.84 -4.09 5.90
CA PRO A 41 8.15 -5.07 4.86
C PRO A 41 7.32 -6.36 5.04
N GLY A 42 6.56 -6.73 4.00
CA GLY A 42 5.69 -7.91 3.97
C GLY A 42 4.20 -7.57 3.93
N TRP A 43 3.68 -6.94 4.97
CA TRP A 43 2.25 -6.63 5.12
C TRP A 43 1.99 -5.14 5.21
N TRP A 44 1.10 -4.67 4.36
CA TRP A 44 0.85 -3.27 4.14
C TRP A 44 -0.56 -2.93 4.58
N ARG A 45 -0.71 -1.82 5.31
CA ARG A 45 -2.02 -1.30 5.67
C ARG A 45 -2.33 -0.14 4.73
N GLY A 46 -3.42 -0.29 3.98
CA GLY A 46 -3.89 0.77 3.09
C GLY A 46 -5.25 1.30 3.47
N GLU A 47 -5.60 2.43 2.87
CA GLU A 47 -6.96 2.94 2.82
C GLU A 47 -7.38 3.15 1.37
N ILE A 48 -8.48 2.50 0.97
CA ILE A 48 -9.09 2.62 -0.36
C ILE A 48 -10.61 2.80 -0.18
N TYR A 49 -11.19 3.84 -0.77
CA TYR A 49 -12.60 4.23 -0.61
C TYR A 49 -13.09 4.27 0.85
N GLY A 50 -12.24 4.75 1.78
CA GLY A 50 -12.57 4.81 3.22
C GLY A 50 -12.57 3.46 3.94
N ARG A 51 -12.19 2.37 3.26
CA ARG A 51 -11.94 1.07 3.89
C ARG A 51 -10.46 0.96 4.22
N VAL A 52 -10.18 0.60 5.46
CA VAL A 52 -8.81 0.40 5.95
C VAL A 52 -8.60 -1.07 6.26
N GLY A 53 -7.49 -1.63 5.78
CA GLY A 53 -7.15 -3.01 6.08
C GLY A 53 -5.77 -3.40 5.59
N TRP A 54 -5.43 -4.65 5.88
CA TRP A 54 -4.14 -5.24 5.55
C TRP A 54 -4.19 -6.01 4.24
N PHE A 55 -3.11 -5.95 3.49
CA PHE A 55 -2.93 -6.74 2.28
C PHE A 55 -1.44 -7.01 2.05
N PRO A 56 -1.10 -8.05 1.27
CA PRO A 56 0.28 -8.37 0.93
C PRO A 56 0.89 -7.33 -0.02
N ALA A 57 2.08 -6.82 0.32
CA ALA A 57 2.78 -5.81 -0.47
C ALA A 57 2.98 -6.22 -1.94
N ASN A 58 3.11 -7.52 -2.22
CA ASN A 58 3.32 -8.06 -3.58
C ASN A 58 2.15 -7.82 -4.55
N TYR A 59 1.00 -7.37 -4.06
CA TYR A 59 -0.20 -7.11 -4.88
C TYR A 59 -0.31 -5.65 -5.33
N VAL A 60 0.58 -4.78 -4.85
CA VAL A 60 0.60 -3.36 -5.20
C VAL A 60 1.96 -2.95 -5.75
N ASP A 61 1.96 -1.91 -6.58
CA ASP A 61 3.14 -1.25 -7.12
C ASP A 61 3.35 0.09 -6.43
N GLU A 62 4.37 0.16 -5.57
CA GLU A 62 4.74 1.37 -4.85
C GLU A 62 5.11 2.50 -5.81
N ASP A 63 4.30 3.56 -5.87
CA ASP A 63 4.73 4.79 -6.52
C ASP A 63 5.63 5.56 -5.55
N PHE A 64 6.93 5.34 -5.70
CA PHE A 64 7.95 6.24 -5.19
C PHE A 64 7.96 7.47 -6.10
N SER A 65 7.00 8.38 -5.94
CA SER A 65 7.21 9.75 -6.38
C SER A 65 8.27 10.39 -5.49
N ASP A 66 9.52 10.03 -5.78
CA ASP A 66 10.75 10.67 -5.34
C ASP A 66 10.93 11.93 -6.22
N TYR A 67 9.98 12.86 -6.14
CA TYR A 67 10.09 14.16 -6.81
C TYR A 67 10.28 15.26 -5.76
N CYS A 68 11.53 15.42 -5.32
CA CYS A 68 12.11 16.70 -4.94
C CYS A 68 13.64 16.64 -4.96
#